data_AF-A0A2R3QWN3-F1
#
_entry.id   AF-A0A2R3QWN3-F1
#
_cell.length_a   1.000
_cell.length_b   1.000
_cell.length_c   1.000
_cell.angle_alpha   90.00
_cell.angle_beta   90.00
_cell.angle_gamma   90.00
#
_symmetry.space_group_name_H-M   'P 1'
#
loop_
_entity.id
_entity.type
_entity.pdbx_description
1 polymer ?
#
loop_
_entity_poly.entity_id
_entity_poly.type
_entity_poly.pdbx_seq_one_letter_code
_entity_poly.pdbx_strand_id
1 'polypeptide(L)'
;MTALLKLVPAWIWPWIAGAVLALAVGGVQQIRIASLQVSLAREQSAHSNYRTEVAERDRRAAMFVIQENQRRQAATEKADAEAQQQLAAARGDAERAGSALERLKLRLAAAEQRSRDAGNSITAQLGQAAEGAARVRADVLVRLGEAVRLYADIADRRGIAGSTCEKSYDGLR
;
A
#
# COMPACT_ATOMS: atom_id res chain seq x y z
N MET A 1 84.21 35.73 19.98
CA MET A 1 83.59 34.81 19.00
C MET A 1 84.32 34.87 17.64
N THR A 2 85.66 34.80 17.61
CA THR A 2 86.45 34.98 16.38
C THR A 2 87.57 33.96 16.22
N ALA A 3 87.81 33.09 17.22
CA ALA A 3 88.86 32.08 17.16
C ALA A 3 88.48 30.83 16.34
N LEU A 4 87.20 30.48 16.27
CA LEU A 4 86.71 29.32 15.50
C LEU A 4 86.65 29.57 13.99
N LEU A 5 86.57 30.82 13.55
CA LEU A 5 86.52 31.18 12.12
C LEU A 5 87.88 31.07 11.40
N LYS A 6 89.00 31.04 12.14
CA LYS A 6 90.36 30.96 11.56
C LYS A 6 90.84 29.54 11.24
N LEU A 7 90.07 28.51 11.61
CA LEU A 7 90.44 27.10 11.43
C LEU A 7 89.87 26.48 10.14
N VAL A 8 88.93 27.16 9.47
CA VAL A 8 88.28 26.64 8.25
C VAL A 8 88.93 27.27 7.01
N PRO A 9 89.54 26.47 6.12
CA PRO A 9 90.07 26.97 4.85
C PRO A 9 89.01 27.72 4.03
N ALA A 10 89.39 28.86 3.44
CA ALA A 10 88.47 29.74 2.72
C ALA A 10 87.70 29.06 1.56
N TRP A 11 88.22 27.96 1.00
CA TRP A 11 87.58 27.18 -0.06
C TRP A 11 86.39 26.33 0.42
N ILE A 12 86.22 26.09 1.72
CA ILE A 12 85.11 25.31 2.30
C ILE A 12 83.85 26.17 2.51
N TRP A 13 84.01 27.49 2.68
CA TRP A 13 82.91 28.42 2.91
C TRP A 13 81.79 28.40 1.85
N PRO A 14 82.07 28.32 0.52
CA PRO A 14 81.01 28.18 -0.47
C PRO A 14 80.23 26.86 -0.35
N TRP A 15 80.86 25.78 0.08
CA TRP A 15 80.19 24.49 0.30
C TRP A 15 79.27 24.52 1.51
N ILE A 16 79.71 25.15 2.61
CA ILE A 16 78.86 25.35 3.80
C ILE A 16 77.68 26.26 3.45
N ALA A 17 77.92 27.36 2.73
CA ALA A 17 76.86 28.25 2.28
C ALA A 17 75.85 27.53 1.37
N GLY A 18 76.32 26.71 0.44
CA GLY A 18 75.46 25.89 -0.44
C GLY A 18 74.63 24.85 0.32
N ALA A 19 75.23 24.17 1.31
CA ALA A 19 74.52 23.19 2.14
C ALA A 19 73.44 23.84 3.02
N VAL A 20 73.72 25.00 3.61
CA VAL A 20 72.74 25.78 4.38
C VAL A 20 71.60 26.24 3.48
N LEU A 21 71.91 26.72 2.26
CA LEU A 21 70.89 27.12 1.30
C LEU A 21 70.00 25.93 0.88
N ALA A 22 70.60 24.77 0.60
CA ALA A 22 69.86 23.57 0.22
C ALA A 22 68.94 23.07 1.34
N LEU A 23 69.40 23.11 2.60
CA LEU A 23 68.58 22.78 3.77
C LEU A 23 67.43 23.78 3.97
N ALA A 24 67.69 25.08 3.78
CA ALA A 24 66.66 26.11 3.89
C ALA A 24 65.59 25.93 2.80
N VAL A 25 65.98 25.72 1.54
CA VAL A 25 65.06 25.49 0.43
C VAL A 25 64.29 24.18 0.60
N GLY A 26 64.96 23.09 0.99
CA GLY A 26 64.32 21.80 1.27
C GLY A 26 63.32 21.87 2.42
N GLY A 27 63.65 22.58 3.50
CA GLY A 27 62.73 22.82 4.62
C GLY A 27 61.50 23.63 4.20
N VAL A 28 61.67 24.68 3.38
CA VAL A 28 60.55 25.47 2.84
C VAL A 28 59.67 24.62 1.93
N GLN A 29 60.24 23.75 1.10
CA GLN A 29 59.48 22.84 0.23
C GLN A 29 58.69 21.80 1.06
N GLN A 30 59.28 21.25 2.13
CA GLN A 30 58.58 20.32 3.02
C GLN A 30 57.39 20.98 3.73
N ILE A 31 57.53 22.23 4.19
CA ILE A 31 56.42 22.99 4.80
C ILE A 31 55.28 23.21 3.80
N ARG A 32 55.60 23.53 2.54
CA ARG A 32 54.60 23.67 1.48
C ARG A 32 53.85 22.36 1.22
N ILE A 33 54.56 21.25 1.09
CA ILE A 33 53.94 19.93 0.85
C ILE A 33 53.08 19.52 2.05
N ALA A 34 53.57 19.72 3.28
CA ALA A 34 52.79 19.46 4.49
C ALA A 34 51.52 20.31 4.55
N SER A 35 51.59 21.60 4.18
CA SER A 35 50.41 22.49 4.14
C SER A 35 49.37 22.04 3.11
N LEU A 36 49.81 21.54 1.95
CA LEU A 36 48.93 21.00 0.90
C LEU A 36 48.27 19.70 1.36
N GLN A 37 49.03 18.79 1.98
CA GLN A 37 48.48 17.54 2.54
C GLN A 37 47.42 17.82 3.62
N VAL A 38 47.65 18.81 4.48
CA VAL A 38 46.66 19.24 5.49
C VAL A 38 45.41 19.80 4.83
N SER A 39 45.54 20.63 3.79
CA SER A 39 44.37 21.13 3.05
C SER A 39 43.58 19.99 2.39
N LEU A 40 44.25 19.03 1.76
CA LEU A 40 43.61 17.88 1.12
C LEU A 40 42.92 16.97 2.14
N ALA A 41 43.55 16.72 3.29
CA ALA A 41 42.95 15.93 4.38
C ALA A 41 41.73 16.64 4.99
N ARG A 42 41.75 17.97 5.08
CA ARG A 42 40.60 18.77 5.55
C ARG A 42 39.45 18.71 4.55
N GLU A 43 39.70 18.83 3.26
CA GLU A 43 38.66 18.70 2.23
C GLU A 43 38.10 17.28 2.17
N GLN A 44 38.95 16.25 2.28
CA GLN A 44 38.49 14.86 2.33
C GLN A 44 37.59 14.59 3.53
N SER A 45 37.95 15.10 4.72
CA SER A 45 37.13 14.94 5.92
C SER A 45 35.83 15.77 5.86
N ALA A 46 35.87 16.99 5.30
CA ALA A 46 34.68 17.78 5.04
C ALA A 46 33.74 17.07 4.07
N HIS A 47 34.27 16.50 2.98
CA HIS A 47 33.49 15.76 1.99
C HIS A 47 32.92 14.47 2.57
N SER A 48 33.67 13.71 3.38
CA SER A 48 33.14 12.51 4.05
C SER A 48 32.01 12.86 5.02
N ASN A 49 32.19 13.92 5.82
CA ASN A 49 31.17 14.38 6.77
C ASN A 49 29.91 14.86 6.05
N TYR A 50 30.07 15.59 4.94
CA TYR A 50 28.95 16.01 4.10
C TYR A 50 28.19 14.81 3.53
N ARG A 51 28.90 13.80 3.02
CA ARG A 51 28.26 12.58 2.50
C ARG A 51 27.48 11.82 3.58
N THR A 52 28.01 11.75 4.80
CA THR A 52 27.28 11.12 5.92
C THR A 52 26.05 11.92 6.30
N GLU A 53 26.14 13.25 6.34
CA GLU A 53 24.99 14.10 6.66
C GLU A 53 23.88 13.97 5.60
N VAL A 54 24.25 13.99 4.32
CA VAL A 54 23.29 13.77 3.22
C VAL A 54 22.66 12.39 3.31
N ALA A 55 23.47 11.34 3.52
CA ALA A 55 22.95 9.98 3.65
C ALA A 55 21.99 9.82 4.84
N GLU A 56 22.26 10.48 5.97
CA GLU A 56 21.35 10.48 7.12
C GLU A 56 20.05 11.23 6.82
N ARG A 57 20.12 12.38 6.13
CA ARG A 57 18.93 13.14 5.73
C ARG A 57 18.07 12.33 4.76
N ASP A 58 18.68 11.71 3.78
CA ASP A 58 17.99 10.84 2.82
C ASP A 58 17.37 9.64 3.51
N ARG A 59 18.07 9.03 4.48
CA ARG A 59 17.52 7.93 5.28
C ARG A 59 16.30 8.36 6.08
N ARG A 60 16.34 9.54 6.73
CA ARG A 60 15.19 10.07 7.49
C ARG A 60 14.01 10.39 6.57
N ALA A 61 14.27 10.99 5.40
CA ALA A 61 13.24 11.26 4.40
C ALA A 61 12.61 9.97 3.86
N ALA A 62 13.43 8.96 3.55
CA ALA A 62 12.96 7.65 3.10
C ALA A 62 12.10 6.96 4.17
N MET A 63 12.51 6.98 5.43
CA MET A 63 11.74 6.41 6.54
C MET A 63 10.37 7.09 6.70
N PHE A 64 10.31 8.42 6.57
CA PHE A 64 9.05 9.16 6.62
C PHE A 64 8.11 8.74 5.47
N VAL A 65 8.64 8.64 4.24
CA VAL A 65 7.87 8.19 3.08
C VAL A 65 7.37 6.75 3.27
N ILE A 66 8.21 5.84 3.77
CA ILE A 66 7.80 4.46 4.06
C ILE A 66 6.68 4.42 5.09
N GLN A 67 6.81 5.17 6.19
CA GLN A 67 5.80 5.20 7.25
C GLN A 67 4.47 5.75 6.76
N GLU A 68 4.47 6.82 5.95
CA GLU A 68 3.25 7.37 5.38
C GLU A 68 2.62 6.40 4.36
N ASN A 69 3.42 5.71 3.55
CA ASN A 69 2.90 4.67 2.66
C ASN A 69 2.30 3.51 3.44
N GLN A 70 2.94 3.07 4.52
CA GLN A 70 2.40 2.01 5.39
C GLN A 70 1.09 2.44 6.04
N ARG A 71 0.98 3.70 6.50
CA ARG A 71 -0.28 4.25 7.04
C ARG A 71 -1.39 4.18 6.00
N ARG A 72 -1.13 4.64 4.77
CA ARG A 72 -2.09 4.64 3.66
C ARG A 72 -2.49 3.22 3.25
N GLN A 73 -1.52 2.30 3.14
CA GLN A 73 -1.76 0.90 2.82
C GLN A 73 -2.61 0.22 3.89
N ALA A 74 -2.29 0.39 5.17
CA ALA A 74 -3.07 -0.18 6.26
C ALA A 74 -4.52 0.33 6.27
N ALA A 75 -4.73 1.60 5.95
CA ALA A 75 -6.08 2.16 5.84
C ALA A 75 -6.87 1.53 4.68
N THR A 76 -6.26 1.38 3.50
CA THR A 76 -6.90 0.73 2.35
C THR A 76 -7.16 -0.76 2.59
N GLU A 77 -6.20 -1.47 3.18
CA GLU A 77 -6.34 -2.90 3.50
C GLU A 77 -7.49 -3.15 4.48
N LYS A 78 -7.67 -2.27 5.47
CA LYS A 78 -8.79 -2.35 6.40
C LYS A 78 -10.13 -2.15 5.69
N ALA A 79 -10.23 -1.15 4.81
CA ALA A 79 -11.44 -0.90 4.04
C ALA A 79 -11.78 -2.09 3.12
N ASP A 80 -10.78 -2.67 2.47
CA ASP A 80 -10.93 -3.85 1.62
C ASP A 80 -11.34 -5.09 2.43
N ALA A 81 -10.76 -5.31 3.62
CA ALA A 81 -11.13 -6.41 4.49
C ALA A 81 -12.59 -6.32 4.95
N GLU A 82 -13.04 -5.13 5.34
CA GLU A 82 -14.45 -4.88 5.67
C GLU A 82 -15.37 -5.10 4.47
N ALA A 83 -14.95 -4.68 3.27
CA ALA A 83 -15.69 -4.91 2.03
C ALA A 83 -15.85 -6.40 1.71
N GLN A 84 -14.79 -7.19 1.88
CA GLN A 84 -14.83 -8.64 1.69
C GLN A 84 -15.78 -9.33 2.67
N GLN A 85 -15.80 -8.90 3.92
CA GLN A 85 -16.75 -9.41 4.92
C GLN A 85 -18.20 -9.09 4.54
N GLN A 86 -18.48 -7.86 4.10
CA GLN A 86 -19.82 -7.48 3.64
C GLN A 86 -20.24 -8.26 2.38
N LEU A 87 -19.33 -8.47 1.43
CA LEU A 87 -19.59 -9.30 0.25
C LEU A 87 -19.89 -10.75 0.63
N ALA A 88 -19.16 -11.32 1.59
CA ALA A 88 -19.42 -12.67 2.08
C ALA A 88 -20.80 -12.77 2.74
N ALA A 89 -21.17 -11.78 3.56
CA ALA A 89 -22.51 -11.72 4.17
C ALA A 89 -23.62 -11.61 3.12
N ALA A 90 -23.48 -10.67 2.17
CA ALA A 90 -24.45 -10.47 1.08
C ALA A 90 -24.62 -11.73 0.22
N ARG A 91 -23.52 -12.45 -0.08
CA ARG A 91 -23.59 -13.75 -0.78
C ARG A 91 -24.36 -14.79 0.01
N GLY A 92 -24.07 -14.92 1.31
CA GLY A 92 -24.81 -15.83 2.18
C GLY A 92 -26.30 -15.51 2.25
N ASP A 93 -26.66 -14.23 2.28
CA ASP A 93 -28.05 -13.78 2.27
C ASP A 93 -28.75 -14.09 0.94
N ALA A 94 -28.06 -13.85 -0.18
CA ALA A 94 -28.55 -14.18 -1.51
C ALA A 94 -28.77 -15.68 -1.72
N GLU A 95 -27.88 -16.52 -1.18
CA GLU A 95 -28.01 -17.99 -1.18
C GLU A 95 -29.21 -18.44 -0.34
N ARG A 96 -29.36 -17.90 0.88
CA ARG A 96 -30.51 -18.21 1.75
C ARG A 96 -31.83 -17.82 1.08
N ALA A 97 -31.91 -16.62 0.52
CA ALA A 97 -33.07 -16.15 -0.23
C ALA A 97 -33.35 -17.02 -1.46
N GLY A 98 -32.32 -17.40 -2.20
CA GLY A 98 -32.44 -18.30 -3.34
C GLY A 98 -32.98 -19.68 -2.96
N SER A 99 -32.47 -20.27 -1.88
CA SER A 99 -32.96 -21.55 -1.36
C SER A 99 -34.43 -21.48 -0.92
N ALA A 100 -34.84 -20.35 -0.32
CA ALA A 100 -36.21 -20.14 0.12
C ALA A 100 -37.17 -20.01 -1.06
N LEU A 101 -36.76 -19.29 -2.11
CA LEU A 101 -37.51 -19.15 -3.35
C LEU A 101 -37.65 -20.51 -4.07
N GLU A 102 -36.58 -21.31 -4.11
CA GLU A 102 -36.64 -22.63 -4.73
C GLU A 102 -37.59 -23.58 -3.99
N ARG A 103 -37.56 -23.58 -2.65
CA ARG A 103 -38.54 -24.32 -1.84
C ARG A 103 -39.97 -23.85 -2.09
N LEU A 104 -40.18 -22.55 -2.31
CA LEU A 104 -41.50 -22.02 -2.64
C LEU A 104 -41.98 -22.54 -4.01
N LYS A 105 -41.11 -22.55 -5.03
CA LYS A 105 -41.41 -23.10 -6.36
C LYS A 105 -41.79 -24.58 -6.29
N LEU A 106 -41.02 -25.39 -5.56
CA LEU A 106 -41.31 -26.82 -5.39
C LEU A 106 -42.65 -27.05 -4.68
N ARG A 107 -42.96 -26.27 -3.63
CA ARG A 107 -44.25 -26.35 -2.93
C ARG A 107 -45.41 -25.96 -3.82
N LEU A 108 -45.23 -24.95 -4.67
CA LEU A 108 -46.23 -24.54 -5.64
C LEU A 108 -46.50 -25.66 -6.66
N ALA A 109 -45.45 -26.21 -7.27
CA ALA A 109 -45.57 -27.32 -8.21
C ALA A 109 -46.26 -28.54 -7.58
N ALA A 110 -45.91 -28.89 -6.33
CA ALA A 110 -46.55 -29.98 -5.60
C ALA A 110 -48.02 -29.68 -5.22
N ALA A 111 -48.38 -28.42 -4.98
CA ALA A 111 -49.77 -28.03 -4.77
C ALA A 111 -50.57 -28.13 -6.08
N GLU A 112 -49.99 -27.69 -7.20
CA GLU A 112 -50.62 -27.81 -8.52
C GLU A 112 -50.83 -29.25 -8.97
N GLN A 113 -49.91 -30.15 -8.64
CA GLN A 113 -50.07 -31.57 -8.96
C GLN A 113 -51.24 -32.18 -8.15
N ARG A 114 -51.29 -31.93 -6.83
CA ARG A 114 -52.38 -32.42 -5.96
C ARG A 114 -53.75 -31.89 -6.38
N SER A 115 -53.81 -30.63 -6.79
CA SER A 115 -54.99 -29.98 -7.39
C SER A 115 -55.53 -30.79 -8.57
N ARG A 116 -54.65 -31.13 -9.53
CA ARG A 116 -55.02 -31.89 -10.73
C ARG A 116 -55.48 -33.30 -10.39
N ASP A 117 -54.81 -33.96 -9.44
CA ASP A 117 -55.13 -35.33 -9.04
C ASP A 117 -56.50 -35.43 -8.33
N ALA A 118 -56.97 -34.35 -7.69
CA ALA A 118 -58.24 -34.31 -6.95
C ALA A 118 -59.48 -33.95 -7.81
N GLY A 119 -59.30 -33.55 -9.06
CA GLY A 119 -60.38 -32.98 -9.89
C GLY A 119 -61.28 -34.02 -10.58
N ASN A 120 -62.37 -34.46 -9.92
CA ASN A 120 -63.45 -35.24 -10.56
C ASN A 120 -64.86 -35.04 -9.90
N SER A 121 -65.28 -33.80 -9.62
CA SER A 121 -66.67 -33.53 -9.16
C SER A 121 -67.14 -32.08 -9.41
N ILE A 122 -68.44 -31.78 -9.26
CA ILE A 122 -69.03 -30.44 -9.47
C ILE A 122 -68.46 -29.38 -8.48
N THR A 123 -68.02 -29.79 -7.28
CA THR A 123 -67.26 -28.91 -6.38
C THR A 123 -65.86 -28.56 -6.91
N ALA A 124 -65.32 -29.35 -7.84
CA ALA A 124 -64.04 -29.08 -8.48
C ALA A 124 -64.08 -27.85 -9.40
N GLN A 125 -65.23 -27.47 -9.98
CA GLN A 125 -65.33 -26.25 -10.82
C GLN A 125 -65.24 -24.94 -10.01
N LEU A 126 -65.89 -24.88 -8.85
CA LEU A 126 -65.71 -23.77 -7.91
C LEU A 126 -64.30 -23.77 -7.30
N GLY A 127 -63.73 -24.97 -7.05
CA GLY A 127 -62.33 -25.14 -6.63
C GLY A 127 -61.32 -24.65 -7.68
N GLN A 128 -61.55 -24.90 -8.97
CA GLN A 128 -60.65 -24.51 -10.05
C GLN A 128 -60.52 -22.98 -10.20
N ALA A 129 -61.60 -22.22 -10.01
CA ALA A 129 -61.53 -20.76 -10.05
C ALA A 129 -60.72 -20.20 -8.87
N ALA A 130 -60.90 -20.75 -7.66
CA ALA A 130 -60.12 -20.40 -6.49
C ALA A 130 -58.62 -20.79 -6.64
N GLU A 131 -58.35 -21.96 -7.23
CA GLU A 131 -57.00 -22.42 -7.55
C GLU A 131 -56.31 -21.57 -8.62
N GLY A 132 -57.02 -21.15 -9.66
CA GLY A 132 -56.48 -20.24 -10.67
C GLY A 132 -56.02 -18.92 -10.05
N ALA A 133 -56.81 -18.35 -9.15
CA ALA A 133 -56.44 -17.14 -8.42
C ALA A 133 -55.27 -17.37 -7.45
N ALA A 134 -55.16 -18.55 -6.83
CA ALA A 134 -54.02 -18.90 -5.97
C ALA A 134 -52.73 -19.08 -6.80
N ARG A 135 -52.82 -19.72 -7.97
CA ARG A 135 -51.72 -19.93 -8.92
C ARG A 135 -51.14 -18.61 -9.41
N VAL A 136 -51.99 -17.68 -9.85
CA VAL A 136 -51.53 -16.36 -10.33
C VAL A 136 -50.80 -15.61 -9.21
N ARG A 137 -51.32 -15.60 -7.99
CA ARG A 137 -50.63 -14.97 -6.84
C ARG A 137 -49.28 -15.60 -6.56
N ALA A 138 -49.19 -16.93 -6.62
CA ALA A 138 -47.96 -17.64 -6.39
C ALA A 138 -46.91 -17.39 -7.50
N ASP A 139 -47.32 -17.37 -8.76
CA ASP A 139 -46.44 -17.02 -9.90
C ASP A 139 -45.91 -15.59 -9.76
N VAL A 140 -46.78 -14.63 -9.41
CA VAL A 140 -46.39 -13.24 -9.15
C VAL A 140 -45.39 -13.15 -8.00
N LEU A 141 -45.59 -13.88 -6.90
CA LEU A 141 -44.65 -13.92 -5.79
C LEU A 141 -43.29 -14.53 -6.19
N VAL A 142 -43.29 -15.54 -7.04
CA VAL A 142 -42.05 -16.13 -7.57
C VAL A 142 -41.29 -15.11 -8.42
N ARG A 143 -41.97 -14.46 -9.38
CA ARG A 143 -41.36 -13.43 -10.24
C ARG A 143 -40.86 -12.24 -9.45
N LEU A 144 -41.62 -11.79 -8.44
CA LEU A 144 -41.18 -10.75 -7.51
C LEU A 144 -39.94 -11.19 -6.74
N GLY A 145 -39.90 -12.43 -6.25
CA GLY A 145 -38.72 -12.97 -5.58
C GLY A 145 -37.48 -12.96 -6.47
N GLU A 146 -37.61 -13.32 -7.75
CA GLU A 146 -36.50 -13.25 -8.72
C GLU A 146 -36.05 -11.81 -8.99
N ALA A 147 -37.00 -10.90 -9.19
CA ALA A 147 -36.71 -9.48 -9.40
C ALA A 147 -36.02 -8.85 -8.18
N VAL A 148 -36.54 -9.10 -6.97
CA VAL A 148 -35.96 -8.58 -5.72
C VAL A 148 -34.54 -9.10 -5.54
N ARG A 149 -34.26 -10.37 -5.86
CA ARG A 149 -32.89 -10.91 -5.79
C ARG A 149 -31.94 -10.20 -6.75
N LEU A 150 -32.37 -9.92 -7.98
CA LEU A 150 -31.58 -9.18 -8.95
C LEU A 150 -31.25 -7.77 -8.44
N TYR A 151 -32.25 -7.05 -7.94
CA TYR A 151 -32.04 -5.70 -7.42
C TYR A 151 -31.20 -5.67 -6.15
N ALA A 152 -31.40 -6.63 -5.24
CA ALA A 152 -30.59 -6.78 -4.03
C ALA A 152 -29.12 -7.01 -4.38
N ASP A 153 -28.82 -7.92 -5.31
CA ASP A 153 -27.44 -8.17 -5.75
C ASP A 153 -26.78 -6.92 -6.36
N ILE A 154 -27.49 -6.14 -7.17
CA ILE A 154 -26.98 -4.87 -7.71
C ILE A 154 -26.78 -3.85 -6.59
N ALA A 155 -27.73 -3.74 -5.67
CA ALA A 155 -27.68 -2.80 -4.55
C ALA A 155 -26.52 -3.12 -3.61
N ASP A 156 -26.32 -4.39 -3.26
CA ASP A 156 -25.22 -4.84 -2.40
C ASP A 156 -23.87 -4.55 -3.04
N ARG A 157 -23.68 -4.90 -4.33
CA ARG A 157 -22.42 -4.62 -5.04
C ARG A 157 -22.11 -3.13 -5.07
N ARG A 158 -23.09 -2.29 -5.40
CA ARG A 158 -22.91 -0.84 -5.49
C ARG A 158 -22.73 -0.20 -4.12
N GLY A 159 -23.51 -0.62 -3.13
CA GLY A 159 -23.43 -0.12 -1.75
C GLY A 159 -22.08 -0.46 -1.12
N ILE A 160 -21.62 -1.71 -1.28
CA ILE A 160 -20.31 -2.12 -0.79
C ILE A 160 -19.22 -1.33 -1.50
N ALA A 161 -19.19 -1.31 -2.84
CA ALA A 161 -18.17 -0.58 -3.59
C ALA A 161 -18.12 0.92 -3.23
N GLY A 162 -19.29 1.57 -3.09
CA GLY A 162 -19.39 2.97 -2.68
C GLY A 162 -18.84 3.19 -1.27
N SER A 163 -19.27 2.38 -0.30
CA SER A 163 -18.82 2.50 1.09
C SER A 163 -17.33 2.19 1.25
N THR A 164 -16.77 1.25 0.47
CA THR A 164 -15.33 1.00 0.43
C THR A 164 -14.57 2.19 -0.13
N CYS A 165 -15.07 2.83 -1.18
CA CYS A 165 -14.45 4.02 -1.74
C CYS A 165 -14.41 5.18 -0.73
N GLU A 166 -15.53 5.42 -0.03
CA GLU A 166 -15.64 6.42 1.03
C GLU A 166 -14.65 6.15 2.17
N LYS A 167 -14.64 4.92 2.71
CA LYS A 167 -13.72 4.53 3.80
C LYS A 167 -12.25 4.61 3.39
N SER A 168 -11.92 4.19 2.17
CA SER A 168 -10.55 4.30 1.66
C SER A 168 -10.12 5.75 1.55
N TYR A 169 -11.01 6.64 1.10
CA TYR A 169 -10.72 8.08 1.05
C TYR A 169 -10.56 8.68 2.45
N ASP A 170 -11.48 8.39 3.37
CA ASP A 170 -11.42 8.85 4.76
C ASP A 170 -10.15 8.38 5.49
N GLY A 171 -9.66 7.19 5.15
CA GLY A 171 -8.40 6.67 5.68
C GLY A 171 -7.14 7.36 5.14
N LEU A 172 -7.23 8.03 3.99
CA LEU A 172 -6.12 8.81 3.41
C LEU A 172 -6.06 10.24 3.96
N ARG A 173 -7.20 10.78 4.41
CA ARG A 173 -7.31 12.07 5.08
C ARG A 173 -6.54 12.09 6.41
#